data_AF-A0A818FTY5-F1
#
_entry.id   AF-A0A818FTY5-F1
#
_cell.length_a   1.000
_cell.length_b   1.000
_cell.length_c   1.000
_cell.angle_alpha   90.00
_cell.angle_beta   90.00
_cell.angle_gamma   90.00
#
_symmetry.space_group_name_H-M   'P 1'
#
loop_
_entity.id
_entity.type
_entity.pdbx_description
1 polymer ?
#
loop_
_entity_poly.entity_id
_entity_poly.type
_entity_poly.pdbx_seq_one_letter_code
_entity_poly.pdbx_strand_id
1 'polypeptide(L)'
;MRALIVTSLASNWGYNIIFATGLRWKRQRFVINPTFSSAKLKQMTPLIHRRVFTFMKKMSEESNKGQPFDIYAYYNRFTMDTIWSCAFGIDTDVQNNINIHI
;
A
#
# COMPACT_ATOMS: atom_id res chain seq x y z
N MET A 1 -3.30 -40.30 2.21
CA MET A 1 -2.29 -39.41 1.58
C MET A 1 -2.81 -38.01 1.17
N ARG A 2 -4.06 -37.61 1.48
CA ARG A 2 -4.61 -36.26 1.19
C ARG A 2 -4.69 -35.30 2.41
N ALA A 3 -4.50 -35.80 3.63
CA ALA A 3 -4.63 -35.01 4.87
C ALA A 3 -3.40 -34.16 5.21
N LEU A 4 -2.21 -34.49 4.69
CA LEU A 4 -0.95 -33.81 5.03
C LEU A 4 -0.73 -32.49 4.27
N ILE A 5 -1.42 -32.28 3.14
CA ILE A 5 -1.27 -31.05 2.33
C ILE A 5 -2.06 -29.88 2.96
N VAL A 6 -3.23 -30.16 3.55
CA VAL A 6 -4.10 -29.12 4.14
C VAL A 6 -3.54 -28.57 5.45
N THR A 7 -2.91 -29.42 6.28
CA THR A 7 -2.23 -28.99 7.51
C THR A 7 -0.95 -28.18 7.22
N SER A 8 -0.26 -28.45 6.12
CA SER A 8 0.88 -27.63 5.66
C SER A 8 0.46 -26.23 5.24
N LEU A 9 -0.67 -26.07 4.54
CA LEU A 9 -1.20 -24.75 4.16
C LEU A 9 -1.65 -23.93 5.37
N ALA A 10 -2.29 -24.56 6.37
CA ALA A 10 -2.69 -23.88 7.61
C ALA A 10 -1.48 -23.45 8.46
N SER A 11 -0.40 -24.24 8.48
CA SER A 11 0.82 -23.88 9.22
C SER A 11 1.52 -22.63 8.66
N ASN A 12 1.32 -22.30 7.37
CA ASN A 12 2.08 -21.24 6.69
C ASN A 12 1.54 -19.81 6.90
N TRP A 13 0.38 -19.64 7.54
CA TRP A 13 -0.20 -18.31 7.83
C TRP A 13 0.49 -17.57 8.98
N GLY A 14 1.33 -18.26 9.77
CA GLY A 14 2.11 -17.64 10.85
C GLY A 14 3.43 -17.00 10.39
N TYR A 15 3.67 -16.87 9.08
CA TYR A 15 5.00 -16.55 8.54
C TYR A 15 5.28 -15.07 8.30
N ASN A 16 4.23 -14.27 8.15
CA ASN A 16 4.24 -12.84 7.94
C ASN A 16 4.12 -12.09 9.28
N ILE A 17 4.67 -10.87 9.31
CA ILE A 17 4.77 -10.06 10.54
C ILE A 17 3.43 -9.74 11.21
N ILE A 18 2.35 -9.73 10.44
CA ILE A 18 1.00 -9.40 10.92
C ILE A 18 0.48 -10.48 11.88
N PHE A 19 0.80 -11.75 11.62
CA PHE A 19 0.29 -12.89 12.40
C PHE A 19 1.38 -13.55 13.26
N ALA A 20 2.65 -13.16 13.09
CA ALA A 20 3.75 -13.68 13.90
C ALA A 20 3.63 -13.23 15.37
N THR A 21 4.07 -14.08 16.30
CA THR A 21 4.10 -13.79 17.74
C THR A 21 5.49 -14.09 18.34
N GLY A 22 5.72 -13.64 19.57
CA GLY A 22 6.93 -13.93 20.35
C GLY A 22 8.24 -13.50 19.67
N LEU A 23 9.27 -14.35 19.77
CA LEU A 23 10.61 -14.08 19.22
C LEU A 23 10.59 -13.86 17.70
N ARG A 24 9.68 -14.53 16.99
CA ARG A 24 9.56 -14.41 15.53
C ARG A 24 9.10 -13.01 15.12
N TRP A 25 8.03 -12.51 15.75
CA TRP A 25 7.56 -11.15 15.55
C TRP A 25 8.66 -10.14 15.88
N LYS A 26 9.34 -10.33 17.02
CA LYS A 26 10.45 -9.46 17.44
C LYS A 26 11.54 -9.40 16.37
N ARG A 27 11.94 -10.55 15.82
CA ARG A 27 12.95 -10.63 14.74
C ARG A 27 12.48 -9.93 13.46
N GLN A 28 11.25 -10.16 13.02
CA GLN A 28 10.72 -9.55 11.80
C GLN A 28 10.55 -8.03 11.96
N ARG A 29 10.06 -7.58 13.12
CA ARG A 29 9.90 -6.15 13.41
C ARG A 29 11.25 -5.44 13.49
N PHE A 30 12.26 -6.09 14.05
CA PHE A 30 13.63 -5.56 14.06
C PHE A 30 14.15 -5.26 12.65
N VAL A 31 13.89 -6.14 11.68
CA VAL A 31 14.30 -5.95 10.28
C VAL A 31 13.50 -4.84 9.59
N ILE A 32 12.20 -4.71 9.88
CA ILE A 32 11.30 -3.77 9.19
C ILE A 32 11.38 -2.34 9.77
N ASN A 33 11.62 -2.20 11.08
CA ASN A 33 11.60 -0.90 11.77
C ASN A 33 12.48 0.19 11.14
N PRO A 34 13.71 -0.07 10.68
CA PRO A 34 14.57 0.96 10.09
C PRO A 34 13.95 1.67 8.89
N THR A 35 13.14 0.95 8.10
CA THR A 35 12.44 1.48 6.92
C THR A 35 11.37 2.51 7.29
N PHE A 36 10.81 2.43 8.49
CA PHE A 36 9.79 3.36 9.00
C PHE A 36 10.35 4.40 9.97
N SER A 37 11.67 4.64 9.95
CA SER A 37 12.27 5.75 10.70
C SER A 37 11.86 7.11 10.15
N SER A 38 11.86 8.15 10.98
CA SER A 38 11.50 9.51 10.55
C SER A 38 12.34 10.02 9.38
N ALA A 39 13.62 9.64 9.31
CA ALA A 39 14.49 9.98 8.19
C ALA A 39 14.03 9.32 6.88
N LYS A 40 13.64 8.04 6.93
CA LYS A 40 13.11 7.32 5.76
C LYS A 40 11.73 7.81 5.35
N LEU A 41 10.85 8.11 6.30
CA LEU A 41 9.55 8.73 5.99
C LEU A 41 9.71 10.09 5.32
N LYS A 42 10.65 10.93 5.77
CA LYS A 42 10.99 12.19 5.09
C LYS A 42 11.49 11.98 3.65
N GLN A 43 12.24 10.90 3.40
CA GLN A 43 12.66 10.53 2.04
C GLN A 43 11.50 10.06 1.17
N MET A 44 10.43 9.50 1.75
CA MET A 44 9.22 9.11 1.02
C MET A 44 8.29 10.30 0.71
N THR A 45 8.36 11.39 1.48
CA THR A 45 7.49 12.58 1.35
C THR A 45 7.35 13.09 -0.10
N PRO A 46 8.41 13.22 -0.92
CA PRO A 46 8.27 13.69 -2.30
C PRO A 46 7.40 12.78 -3.17
N LEU A 47 7.48 11.46 -2.97
CA LEU A 47 6.67 10.47 -3.69
C LEU A 47 5.19 10.61 -3.30
N ILE A 48 4.92 10.71 -2.00
CA ILE A 48 3.56 10.91 -1.47
C ILE A 48 3.00 12.23 -2.01
N HIS A 49 3.77 13.32 -1.98
CA HIS A 49 3.33 14.64 -2.42
C HIS A 49 2.91 14.63 -3.90
N ARG A 50 3.66 13.95 -4.77
CA ARG A 50 3.29 13.79 -6.19
C ARG A 50 1.94 13.09 -6.34
N ARG A 51 1.66 12.05 -5.54
CA ARG A 51 0.38 11.32 -5.61
C ARG A 51 -0.77 12.12 -5.04
N VAL A 52 -0.53 12.88 -3.96
CA VAL A 52 -1.52 13.80 -3.39
C VAL A 52 -1.89 14.88 -4.40
N PHE A 53 -0.93 15.43 -5.14
CA PHE A 53 -1.22 16.44 -6.17
C PHE A 53 -2.16 15.90 -7.26
N THR A 54 -1.92 14.69 -7.77
CA THR A 54 -2.82 14.03 -8.73
C THR A 54 -4.21 13.80 -8.14
N PHE A 55 -4.29 13.36 -6.88
CA PHE A 55 -5.56 13.15 -6.19
C PHE A 55 -6.34 14.46 -6.05
N MET A 56 -5.69 15.54 -5.60
CA MET A 56 -6.31 16.86 -5.44
C MET A 56 -6.79 17.44 -6.77
N LYS A 57 -6.05 17.23 -7.86
CA LYS A 57 -6.50 17.62 -9.20
C LYS A 57 -7.83 16.94 -9.56
N LYS A 58 -7.94 15.63 -9.33
CA LYS A 58 -9.18 14.86 -9.55
C LYS A 58 -10.32 15.33 -8.66
N MET A 59 -10.05 15.63 -7.40
CA MET A 59 -11.07 16.17 -6.48
C MET A 59 -11.60 17.53 -6.97
N SER A 60 -10.73 18.38 -7.51
CA SER A 60 -11.15 19.66 -8.10
C SER A 60 -12.00 19.45 -9.36
N GLU A 61 -11.63 18.50 -10.23
CA GLU A 61 -12.41 18.14 -11.41
C GLU A 61 -13.81 17.63 -11.05
N GLU A 62 -13.94 16.75 -10.04
CA GLU A 62 -15.25 16.29 -9.58
C GLU A 62 -16.06 17.40 -8.90
N SER A 63 -15.42 18.24 -8.09
CA SER A 63 -16.08 19.38 -7.43
C SER A 63 -16.68 20.35 -8.46
N ASN A 64 -16.02 20.57 -9.59
CA ASN A 64 -16.50 21.47 -10.64
C ASN A 64 -17.75 20.94 -11.37
N LYS A 65 -18.04 19.63 -11.29
CA LYS A 65 -19.26 19.05 -11.86
C LYS A 65 -20.51 19.35 -11.04
N GLY A 66 -20.34 19.77 -9.77
CA GLY A 66 -21.45 20.09 -8.87
C GLY A 66 -22.35 18.90 -8.52
N GLN A 67 -21.88 17.67 -8.72
CA GLN A 67 -22.61 16.44 -8.43
C GLN A 67 -21.94 15.68 -7.29
N PRO A 68 -22.72 14.98 -6.43
CA PRO A 68 -22.16 14.04 -5.47
C PRO A 68 -21.35 12.96 -6.18
N PHE A 69 -20.21 12.60 -5.63
CA PHE A 69 -19.37 11.51 -6.12
C PHE A 69 -18.87 10.65 -4.96
N ASP A 70 -18.60 9.38 -5.23
CA ASP A 70 -18.00 8.48 -4.24
C ASP A 70 -16.50 8.73 -4.13
N ILE A 71 -16.09 9.37 -3.04
CA ILE A 71 -14.68 9.64 -2.74
C ILE A 71 -13.88 8.36 -2.46
N TYR A 72 -14.53 7.28 -2.00
CA TYR A 72 -13.86 6.03 -1.62
C TYR A 72 -13.13 5.41 -2.81
N ALA A 73 -13.74 5.43 -3.99
CA ALA A 73 -13.11 4.95 -5.23
C ALA A 73 -11.80 5.70 -5.56
N TYR A 74 -11.75 7.01 -5.35
CA TYR A 74 -10.56 7.83 -5.59
C TYR A 74 -9.50 7.60 -4.51
N TYR A 75 -9.91 7.49 -3.24
CA TYR A 75 -9.02 7.22 -2.12
C TYR A 75 -8.33 5.85 -2.24
N ASN A 76 -9.06 4.82 -2.69
CA ASN A 76 -8.50 3.50 -2.93
C ASN A 76 -7.36 3.55 -3.97
N ARG A 77 -7.58 4.26 -5.08
CA ARG A 77 -6.54 4.45 -6.11
C ARG A 77 -5.36 5.26 -5.60
N PHE A 78 -5.61 6.34 -4.85
CA PHE A 78 -4.56 7.16 -4.26
C PHE A 78 -3.68 6.38 -3.28
N THR A 79 -4.29 5.60 -2.39
CA THR A 79 -3.55 4.79 -1.40
C THR A 79 -2.75 3.69 -2.07
N MET A 80 -3.33 3.01 -3.06
CA MET A 80 -2.64 1.98 -3.85
C MET A 80 -1.41 2.56 -4.57
N ASP A 81 -1.57 3.67 -5.29
CA ASP A 81 -0.49 4.35 -6.01
C ASP A 81 0.65 4.81 -5.08
N THR A 82 0.28 5.30 -3.89
CA THR A 82 1.24 5.72 -2.87
C THR A 82 2.02 4.54 -2.30
N ILE A 83 1.35 3.42 -2.00
CA ILE A 83 2.00 2.21 -1.48
C ILE A 83 2.96 1.63 -2.54
N TRP A 84 2.52 1.49 -3.79
CA TRP A 84 3.38 0.97 -4.87
C TRP A 84 4.64 1.81 -5.08
N SER A 85 4.48 3.13 -5.04
CA SER A 85 5.61 4.05 -5.19
C SER A 85 6.56 3.97 -3.99
N CYS A 86 6.05 4.04 -2.76
CA CYS A 86 6.91 4.09 -1.57
C CYS A 86 7.53 2.74 -1.20
N ALA A 87 6.80 1.64 -1.37
CA ALA A 87 7.26 0.31 -0.96
C ALA A 87 8.06 -0.41 -2.04
N PHE A 88 7.71 -0.22 -3.31
CA PHE A 88 8.28 -0.98 -4.43
C PHE A 88 9.00 -0.10 -5.47
N GLY A 89 8.89 1.23 -5.37
CA GLY A 89 9.48 2.15 -6.36
C GLY A 89 8.79 2.12 -7.72
N ILE A 90 7.56 1.58 -7.79
CA ILE A 90 6.81 1.41 -9.04
C ILE A 90 5.91 2.63 -9.28
N ASP A 91 5.98 3.22 -10.48
CA ASP A 91 5.08 4.29 -10.92
C ASP A 91 3.88 3.67 -11.65
N THR A 92 2.84 3.31 -10.90
CA THR A 92 1.65 2.64 -11.47
C THR A 92 0.71 3.57 -12.23
N ASP A 93 0.72 4.86 -11.90
CA ASP A 93 -0.21 5.87 -12.41
C ASP A 93 -1.70 5.45 -12.33
N VAL A 94 -2.05 4.59 -11.37
CA VAL A 94 -3.38 3.97 -11.26
C VAL A 94 -4.50 4.97 -10.96
N GLN A 95 -4.13 6.17 -10.49
CA GLN A 95 -5.08 7.27 -10.35
C GLN A 95 -5.61 7.72 -11.72
N ASN A 96 -4.75 7.83 -12.74
CA ASN A 96 -5.12 8.28 -14.07
C ASN A 96 -5.54 7.13 -15.00
N ASN A 97 -4.86 5.98 -14.90
CA ASN A 97 -5.07 4.83 -15.76
C ASN A 97 -5.41 3.59 -14.94
N ILE A 98 -6.63 3.08 -15.06
CA ILE A 98 -7.10 1.91 -14.29
C ILE A 98 -6.42 0.61 -14.77
N ASN A 99 -5.91 0.59 -16.01
CA ASN A 99 -5.19 -0.54 -16.57
C ASN A 99 -3.73 -0.50 -16.13
N ILE A 100 -3.42 -1.27 -15.11
CA ILE A 100 -2.07 -1.39 -14.56
C ILE A 100 -1.29 -2.34 -15.49
N HIS A 101 -0.37 -1.80 -16.29
CA HIS A 101 0.62 -2.62 -16.99
C HIS A 101 1.80 -2.83 -16.05
N ILE A 102 1.77 -3.94 -15.30
CA ILE A 102 2.82 -4.38 -14.38
C ILE A 102 3.74 -5.37 -15.11
#